data_AF-W2M0Q4-F1
#
_entry.id   AF-W2M0Q4-F1
#
_cell.length_a   1.000
_cell.length_b   1.000
_cell.length_c   1.000
_cell.angle_alpha   90.00
_cell.angle_beta   90.00
_cell.angle_gamma   90.00
#
_symmetry.space_group_name_H-M   'P 1'
#
loop_
_entity.id
_entity.type
_entity.pdbx_description
1 polymer ?
#
loop_
_entity_poly.entity_id
_entity_poly.type
_entity_poly.pdbx_seq_one_letter_code
_entity_poly.pdbx_strand_id
1 'polypeptide(L)' 'MLKRRTTFIKPALTPENKLQRMEHDLSFIDDTTNAFEPMRNTVHVDEKWFYADRDKRTYLIR' A
#
# COMPACT_ATOMS: atom_id res chain seq x y z
N MET A 1 -16.36 6.86 25.00
CA MET A 1 -15.08 6.29 24.49
C MET A 1 -14.97 6.62 23.01
N LEU A 2 -13.89 7.28 22.58
CA LEU A 2 -13.75 7.82 21.22
C LEU A 2 -13.32 6.72 20.24
N LYS A 3 -14.19 6.28 19.33
CA LYS A 3 -13.87 5.21 18.37
C LYS A 3 -13.44 5.80 17.02
N ARG A 4 -12.20 5.51 16.62
CA ARG A 4 -11.67 5.90 15.30
C ARG A 4 -12.30 5.03 14.21
N ARG A 5 -12.84 5.64 13.14
CA ARG A 5 -13.28 4.91 11.93
C ARG A 5 -12.35 5.22 10.76
N THR A 6 -11.83 4.18 10.12
CA THR A 6 -11.21 4.26 8.80
C THR A 6 -12.17 3.61 7.80
N THR A 7 -12.55 4.32 6.74
CA THR A 7 -13.45 3.78 5.70
C THR A 7 -12.77 2.78 4.78
N PHE A 8 -11.43 2.74 4.80
CA PHE A 8 -10.65 1.90 3.92
C PHE A 8 -10.43 0.51 4.55
N ILE A 9 -11.30 -0.44 4.20
CA ILE A 9 -11.07 -1.86 4.45
C ILE A 9 -10.15 -2.35 3.33
N LYS A 10 -8.85 -2.49 3.59
CA LYS A 10 -7.99 -3.25 2.68
C LYS A 10 -8.48 -4.70 2.71
N PRO A 11 -8.81 -5.33 1.57
CA PRO A 11 -9.08 -6.75 1.55
C PRO A 11 -7.87 -7.51 2.10
N ALA A 12 -8.12 -8.55 2.88
CA ALA A 12 -7.05 -9.41 3.38
C ALA A 12 -6.34 -10.06 2.18
N LEU A 13 -5.02 -10.10 2.20
CA LEU A 13 -4.26 -10.78 1.17
C LEU A 13 -4.50 -12.29 1.29
N THR A 14 -4.87 -12.92 0.17
CA THR A 14 -4.86 -14.38 0.06
C THR A 14 -3.42 -14.90 0.16
N PRO A 15 -3.21 -16.18 0.52
CA PRO A 15 -1.88 -16.78 0.53
C PRO A 15 -1.12 -16.60 -0.80
N GLU A 16 -1.83 -16.71 -1.93
CA GLU A 16 -1.28 -16.58 -3.28
C GLU A 16 -0.81 -15.16 -3.55
N ASN A 17 -1.60 -14.15 -3.17
CA ASN A 17 -1.22 -12.74 -3.29
C ASN A 17 0.02 -12.39 -2.46
N LYS A 18 0.25 -13.10 -1.35
CA LYS A 18 1.46 -12.91 -0.53
C LYS A 18 2.69 -13.47 -1.23
N LEU A 19 2.58 -14.68 -1.79
CA LEU A 19 3.66 -15.33 -2.54
C LEU A 19 4.06 -14.50 -3.76
N GLN A 20 3.09 -14.08 -4.57
CA GLN A 20 3.35 -13.27 -5.76
C GLN A 20 4.04 -11.94 -5.43
N ARG A 21 3.66 -11.29 -4.32
CA ARG A 21 4.33 -10.07 -3.86
C ARG A 21 5.77 -10.33 -3.47
N MET A 22 6.03 -11.42 -2.75
CA MET A 22 7.38 -11.79 -2.35
C MET A 22 8.26 -12.11 -3.57
N GLU A 23 7.74 -12.88 -4.53
CA GLU A 23 8.44 -13.20 -5.78
C GLU A 23 8.74 -11.94 -6.60
N HIS A 24 7.77 -11.03 -6.69
CA HIS A 24 7.98 -9.74 -7.33
C HIS A 24 9.08 -8.95 -6.62
N ASP A 25 9.03 -8.79 -5.31
CA ASP A 25 10.02 -8.01 -4.55
C ASP A 25 11.44 -8.62 -4.67
N LEU A 26 11.56 -9.95 -4.65
CA LEU A 26 12.83 -10.65 -4.86
C LEU A 26 13.42 -10.40 -6.26
N SER A 27 12.58 -10.20 -7.27
CA SER A 27 13.06 -9.91 -8.63
C SER A 27 13.76 -8.55 -8.77
N PHE A 28 13.63 -7.66 -7.78
CA PHE A 28 14.31 -6.37 -7.73
C PHE A 28 15.54 -6.38 -6.83
N ILE A 29 15.94 -7.53 -6.28
CA ILE A 29 17.13 -7.65 -5.45
C ILE A 29 18.27 -8.24 -6.28
N ASP A 30 19.43 -7.59 -6.22
CA ASP A 30 20.66 -8.11 -6.82
C ASP A 30 21.22 -9.25 -5.95
N ASP A 31 21.38 -10.43 -6.53
CA ASP A 31 21.80 -11.66 -5.81
C ASP A 31 23.21 -11.57 -5.19
N THR A 32 24.07 -10.67 -5.69
CA THR A 32 25.47 -10.56 -5.24
C THR A 32 25.59 -9.61 -4.06
N THR A 33 24.92 -8.46 -4.17
CA THR A 33 24.98 -7.36 -3.20
C THR A 33 23.86 -7.43 -2.18
N ASN A 34 22.82 -8.21 -2.44
CA ASN A 34 21.55 -8.24 -1.70
C ASN A 34 20.92 -6.85 -1.55
N ALA A 35 21.20 -5.95 -2.50
CA ALA A 35 20.65 -4.61 -2.53
C ALA A 35 19.47 -4.54 -3.51
N PHE A 36 18.52 -3.67 -3.23
CA PHE A 36 17.45 -3.37 -4.19
C PHE A 36 17.98 -2.56 -5.37
N GLU A 37 17.46 -2.88 -6.56
CA GLU A 37 17.63 -2.07 -7.76
C GLU A 37 17.18 -0.63 -7.50
N PRO A 38 17.97 0.40 -7.88
CA PRO A 38 17.68 1.78 -7.55
C PRO A 38 16.53 2.40 -8.38
N MET A 39 15.94 1.64 -9.30
CA MET A 39 14.76 2.01 -10.12
C MET A 39 14.87 3.36 -10.86
N ARG A 40 16.10 3.82 -11.16
CA ARG A 40 16.34 5.15 -11.76
C ARG A 40 15.72 5.36 -13.14
N ASN A 41 15.40 4.27 -13.83
CA ASN A 41 14.77 4.26 -15.15
C ASN A 41 13.30 3.82 -15.10
N THR A 42 12.68 3.78 -13.91
CA THR A 42 11.29 3.38 -13.74
C THR A 42 10.42 4.60 -13.42
N VAL A 43 9.33 4.78 -14.17
CA VAL A 43 8.34 5.83 -13.89
C VAL A 43 7.10 5.17 -13.29
N HIS A 44 6.79 5.50 -12.04
CA HIS A 44 5.60 5.01 -11.34
C HIS A 44 4.43 5.96 -11.57
N VAL A 45 3.30 5.42 -12.03
CA VAL A 45 2.05 6.15 -12.25
C VAL A 45 0.97 5.50 -11.40
N ASP A 46 0.18 6.30 -10.70
CA ASP A 46 -0.93 5.83 -9.86
C ASP A 46 -2.10 6.82 -9.95
N GLU A 47 -3.31 6.30 -9.84
CA GLU A 47 -4.52 7.10 -9.85
C GLU A 47 -4.92 7.47 -8.42
N LYS A 48 -5.19 8.76 -8.19
CA LYS A 48 -5.66 9.24 -6.90
C LYS A 48 -6.97 10.00 -7.02
N TRP A 49 -7.99 9.49 -6.34
CA TRP A 49 -9.27 10.18 -6.20
C TRP A 49 -9.18 11.31 -5.16
N PHE A 50 -9.48 12.53 -5.58
CA PHE A 50 -9.57 13.70 -4.70
C PHE A 50 -11.04 14.02 -4.42
N TYR A 51 -11.48 13.73 -3.19
CA TYR A 51 -12.84 14.03 -2.74
C TYR A 51 -12.92 15.45 -2.17
N ALA A 52 -13.86 16.26 -2.67
CA ALA A 52 -14.06 17.64 -2.24
C ALA A 52 -14.64 17.75 -0.81
N ASP A 53 -15.32 16.70 -0.32
CA ASP A 53 -16.11 16.68 0.91
C ASP A 53 -15.48 15.85 2.04
N ARG A 54 -14.16 15.89 2.22
CA ARG A 54 -13.56 15.21 3.38
C ARG A 54 -13.95 15.89 4.69
N ASP A 55 -15.12 15.58 5.24
CA ASP A 55 -15.47 15.89 6.63
C ASP A 55 -14.52 15.07 7.52
N LYS A 56 -13.61 15.77 8.21
CA LYS A 56 -12.48 15.20 8.96
C LYS A 56 -12.90 14.50 10.26
N ARG A 57 -14.17 14.11 10.41
CA ARG A 57 -14.69 13.45 11.62
C ARG A 57 -14.18 12.01 11.70
N THR A 58 -12.94 11.91 12.13
CA THR A 58 -12.18 10.66 12.34
C THR A 58 -12.72 9.89 13.56
N TYR A 59 -13.57 10.52 14.36
CA TYR A 59 -14.01 10.05 15.65
C TYR A 59 -15.52 10.20 15.84
N LEU A 60 -16.17 9.15 16.34
CA LEU A 60 -17.56 9.18 16.78
C LEU A 60 -17.59 9.47 18.30
N ILE A 61 -18.30 10.52 18.70
CA ILE A 61 -18.69 10.77 20.09
C ILE A 61 -20.14 10.28 20.23
N ARG A 62 -20.39 9.36 21.16
CA ARG A 62 -21.73 8.94 21.58
C ARG A 62 -22.00 9.53 22.94
#